data_AF-A0A5N3VBW6-F1
#
_entry.id   AF-A0A5N3VBW6-F1
#
_cell.length_a   1.000
_cell.length_b   1.000
_cell.length_c   1.000
_cell.angle_alpha   90.00
_cell.angle_beta   90.00
_cell.angle_gamma   90.00
#
_symmetry.space_group_name_H-M   'P 1'
#
loop_
_entity.id
_entity.type
_entity.pdbx_description
1 polymer ?
#
loop_
_entity_poly.entity_id
_entity_poly.type
_entity_poly.pdbx_seq_one_letter_code
_entity_poly.pdbx_strand_id
1 'polypeptide(L)'
;MKGPSPTGGLLLFLLFLSPDPGGALPLPISPACCTQLSRQPLPNKLLRRVIRVELQEADGNCHLQAFVLHLSQRKVCIHPQNRSLIRWFERQGKRLQGTQPNQSLELIGKMGWDPQ
;
A
#
# COMPACT_ATOMS: atom_id res chain seq x y z
N MET A 1 55.62 28.08 -35.32
CA MET A 1 54.26 28.22 -34.78
C MET A 1 53.80 26.88 -34.22
N LYS A 2 53.61 26.76 -32.90
CA LYS A 2 52.80 25.69 -32.31
C LYS A 2 52.34 26.17 -30.93
N GLY A 3 51.14 26.76 -30.91
CA GLY A 3 50.52 27.22 -29.66
C GLY A 3 50.21 26.02 -28.75
N PRO A 4 50.27 26.19 -27.42
CA PRO A 4 49.87 25.14 -26.50
C PRO A 4 48.37 24.84 -26.67
N SER A 5 48.07 23.55 -26.76
CA SER A 5 46.73 22.98 -26.99
C SER A 5 45.78 23.29 -25.82
N PRO A 6 44.52 23.70 -26.07
CA PRO A 6 43.56 24.11 -25.03
C PRO A 6 42.85 22.92 -24.36
N THR A 7 43.53 21.78 -24.23
CA THR A 7 42.91 20.53 -23.77
C THR A 7 42.62 20.55 -22.25
N GLY A 8 43.35 21.38 -21.49
CA GLY A 8 43.19 21.50 -20.04
C GLY A 8 41.91 22.21 -19.59
N GLY A 9 41.39 23.16 -20.38
CA GLY A 9 40.18 23.91 -20.01
C GLY A 9 38.89 23.09 -20.14
N LEU A 10 38.88 22.13 -21.05
CA LEU A 10 37.73 21.28 -21.34
C LEU A 10 37.49 20.23 -20.23
N LEU A 11 38.56 19.76 -19.60
CA LEU A 11 38.50 18.85 -18.45
C LEU A 11 37.91 19.51 -17.19
N LEU A 12 38.18 20.80 -16.98
CA LEU A 12 37.63 21.56 -15.86
C LEU A 12 36.12 21.79 -15.99
N PHE A 13 35.62 22.05 -17.20
CA PHE A 13 34.18 22.22 -17.46
C PHE A 13 33.37 20.95 -17.20
N LEU A 14 33.94 19.77 -17.41
CA LEU A 14 33.27 18.50 -17.17
C LEU A 14 33.08 18.20 -15.68
N LEU A 15 33.93 18.75 -14.80
CA LEU A 15 33.78 18.58 -13.35
C LEU A 15 32.61 19.40 -12.77
N PHE A 16 32.30 20.56 -13.36
CA PHE A 16 31.17 21.42 -12.93
C PHE A 16 29.80 20.90 -13.35
N LEU A 17 29.73 19.98 -14.31
CA LEU A 17 28.47 19.35 -14.77
C LEU A 17 28.17 18.04 -14.04
N SER A 18 28.83 17.76 -12.91
CA SER A 18 28.40 16.66 -12.04
C SER A 18 27.04 17.04 -11.44
N PRO A 19 25.93 16.38 -11.81
CA PRO A 19 24.68 16.61 -11.12
C PRO A 19 24.88 16.25 -9.65
N ASP A 20 24.71 17.23 -8.77
CA ASP A 20 24.71 17.03 -7.33
C ASP A 20 23.72 15.90 -7.02
N PRO A 21 24.13 14.76 -6.43
CA PRO A 21 23.22 13.69 -6.07
C PRO A 21 22.41 14.06 -4.81
N GLY A 22 22.27 15.35 -4.48
CA GLY A 22 21.33 15.90 -3.50
C GLY A 22 19.86 15.75 -3.88
N GLY A 23 19.55 14.91 -4.86
CA GLY A 23 18.28 14.19 -4.89
C GLY A 23 18.25 13.22 -3.73
N ALA A 24 17.89 13.70 -2.53
CA ALA A 24 17.45 12.84 -1.44
C ALA A 24 16.29 12.00 -1.99
N LEU A 25 16.59 10.77 -2.41
CA LEU A 25 15.57 9.79 -2.70
C LEU A 25 14.69 9.74 -1.44
N PRO A 26 13.37 9.99 -1.54
CA PRO A 26 12.52 9.84 -0.37
C PRO A 26 12.76 8.43 0.13
N LEU A 27 13.39 8.33 1.32
CA LEU A 27 13.56 7.07 2.03
C LEU A 27 12.20 6.39 1.96
N PRO A 28 12.13 5.10 1.54
CA PRO A 28 10.86 4.42 1.42
C PRO A 28 10.14 4.58 2.75
N ILE A 29 9.07 5.39 2.74
CA ILE A 29 8.27 5.65 3.92
C ILE A 29 7.80 4.27 4.33
N SER A 30 8.33 3.76 5.45
CA SER A 30 7.92 2.45 5.95
C SER A 30 6.40 2.43 5.99
N PRO A 31 5.75 1.39 5.45
CA PRO A 31 4.31 1.34 5.43
C PRO A 31 3.81 1.54 6.86
N ALA A 32 2.91 2.50 7.05
CA ALA A 32 2.35 2.79 8.36
C ALA A 32 1.55 1.56 8.83
N CYS A 33 2.20 0.70 9.62
CA CYS A 33 1.63 -0.56 10.07
C CYS A 33 0.49 -0.31 11.07
N CYS A 34 -0.58 -1.10 10.94
CA CYS A 34 -1.58 -1.23 11.97
C CYS A 34 -0.95 -1.84 13.23
N THR A 35 -0.98 -1.10 14.33
CA THR A 35 -0.55 -1.55 15.66
C THR A 35 -1.72 -1.96 16.55
N GLN A 36 -2.93 -1.47 16.25
CA GLN A 36 -4.16 -1.79 16.97
C GLN A 36 -5.28 -2.18 16.00
N LEU A 37 -5.98 -3.27 16.31
CA LEU A 37 -7.01 -3.84 15.45
C LEU A 37 -8.39 -3.76 16.09
N SER A 38 -9.36 -3.25 15.34
CA SER A 38 -10.76 -3.30 15.76
C SER A 38 -11.33 -4.71 15.56
N ARG A 39 -11.76 -5.31 16.68
CA ARG A 39 -12.53 -6.57 16.72
C ARG A 39 -14.03 -6.32 16.85
N GLN A 40 -14.43 -5.08 17.14
CA GLN A 40 -15.83 -4.73 17.35
C GLN A 40 -16.63 -4.82 16.05
N PRO A 41 -17.94 -5.15 16.12
CA PRO A 41 -18.80 -5.15 14.95
C PRO A 41 -18.76 -3.81 14.22
N LEU A 42 -18.51 -3.86 12.91
CA LEU A 42 -18.48 -2.65 12.09
C LEU A 42 -19.88 -2.17 11.76
N PRO A 43 -20.19 -0.87 11.96
CA PRO A 43 -21.47 -0.31 11.57
C PRO A 43 -21.60 -0.30 10.04
N ASN A 44 -22.77 -0.70 9.53
CA ASN A 44 -23.04 -0.72 8.08
C ASN A 44 -22.82 0.64 7.41
N LYS A 45 -23.05 1.76 8.14
CA LYS A 45 -22.79 3.12 7.63
C LYS A 45 -21.30 3.34 7.31
N LEU A 46 -20.39 2.75 8.08
CA LEU A 46 -18.94 2.81 7.83
C LEU A 46 -18.59 1.98 6.60
N LEU A 47 -19.09 0.74 6.54
CA LEU A 47 -18.81 -0.20 5.44
C LEU A 47 -19.26 0.32 4.07
N ARG A 48 -20.33 1.13 4.02
CA ARG A 48 -20.79 1.78 2.77
C ARG A 48 -19.88 2.91 2.28
N ARG A 49 -18.99 3.43 3.13
CA ARG A 49 -18.08 4.54 2.82
C ARG A 49 -16.65 4.08 2.55
N VAL A 50 -16.41 2.77 2.55
CA VAL A 50 -15.10 2.19 2.24
C VAL A 50 -14.82 2.41 0.77
N ILE A 51 -13.68 3.05 0.47
CA ILE A 51 -13.25 3.36 -0.90
C ILE A 51 -12.35 2.23 -1.41
N ARG A 52 -11.40 1.78 -0.59
CA ARG A 52 -10.50 0.68 -0.89
C ARG A 52 -10.21 -0.13 0.36
N VAL A 53 -9.82 -1.38 0.15
CA VAL A 53 -9.34 -2.28 1.20
C VAL A 53 -7.97 -2.80 0.82
N GLU A 54 -7.06 -2.79 1.78
CA GLU A 54 -5.72 -3.36 1.64
C GLU A 54 -5.53 -4.43 2.71
N LEU A 55 -4.90 -5.55 2.35
CA LEU A 55 -4.44 -6.54 3.32
C LEU A 55 -3.01 -6.18 3.72
N GLN A 56 -2.81 -5.93 5.00
CA GLN A 56 -1.50 -5.88 5.62
C GLN A 56 -1.14 -7.28 6.06
N GLU A 57 -0.11 -7.85 5.45
CA GLU A 57 0.45 -9.14 5.83
C GLU A 57 1.31 -9.00 7.10
N ALA A 58 1.45 -10.11 7.83
CA ALA A 58 2.42 -10.21 8.92
C ALA A 58 3.77 -10.73 8.38
N ASP A 59 4.36 -9.99 7.44
CA ASP A 59 5.52 -10.38 6.61
C ASP A 59 6.89 -10.02 7.21
N GLY A 60 6.91 -9.53 8.45
CA GLY A 60 8.12 -9.06 9.13
C GLY A 60 8.34 -7.56 9.03
N ASN A 61 7.71 -6.86 8.09
CA ASN A 61 7.64 -5.39 8.11
C ASN A 61 6.56 -4.92 9.08
N CYS A 62 5.41 -5.60 9.03
CA CYS A 62 4.36 -5.45 10.03
C CYS A 62 4.20 -6.76 10.81
N HIS A 63 3.96 -6.66 12.12
CA HIS A 63 3.86 -7.83 12.99
C HIS A 63 2.43 -8.38 13.13
N LEU A 64 1.44 -7.65 12.61
CA LEU A 64 0.02 -7.98 12.72
C LEU A 64 -0.60 -8.08 11.34
N GLN A 65 -1.33 -9.16 11.09
CA GLN A 65 -2.17 -9.26 9.91
C GLN A 65 -3.44 -8.44 10.12
N ALA A 66 -3.78 -7.57 9.16
CA ALA A 66 -4.90 -6.64 9.28
C ALA A 66 -5.54 -6.30 7.94
N PHE A 67 -6.84 -6.07 7.93
CA PHE A 67 -7.49 -5.38 6.83
C PHE A 67 -7.51 -3.88 7.11
N VAL A 68 -6.92 -3.10 6.21
CA VAL A 68 -6.91 -1.65 6.26
C VAL A 68 -8.04 -1.13 5.39
N LEU A 69 -9.11 -0.65 6.04
CA LEU A 69 -10.21 0.02 5.35
C LEU A 69 -9.83 1.48 5.15
N HIS A 70 -9.79 1.93 3.91
CA HIS A 70 -9.58 3.35 3.60
C HIS A 70 -10.91 4.02 3.35
N LEU A 71 -11.17 5.05 4.15
CA LEU A 71 -12.27 5.99 3.98
C LEU A 71 -11.67 7.33 3.52
N SER A 72 -12.51 8.25 3.03
CA SER A 72 -12.06 9.55 2.49
C SER A 72 -11.14 10.35 3.41
N GLN A 73 -11.29 10.20 4.73
CA GLN A 73 -10.62 11.03 5.73
C GLN A 73 -9.70 10.24 6.67
N ARG A 74 -9.80 8.89 6.68
CA ARG A 74 -9.06 8.08 7.64
C ARG A 74 -8.94 6.62 7.22
N LYS A 75 -7.98 5.94 7.81
CA LYS A 75 -7.83 4.48 7.75
C LYS A 75 -8.41 3.85 9.01
N VAL A 76 -8.94 2.65 8.89
CA VAL A 76 -9.40 1.83 10.02
C VAL A 76 -8.81 0.44 9.88
N CYS A 77 -8.05 0.02 10.88
CA CYS A 77 -7.42 -1.30 10.95
C CYS A 77 -8.36 -2.31 11.58
N ILE A 78 -8.68 -3.37 10.85
CA ILE A 78 -9.68 -4.38 11.24
C ILE A 78 -9.00 -5.74 11.38
N HIS A 79 -9.37 -6.45 12.45
CA HIS A 79 -8.90 -7.82 12.67
C HIS A 79 -9.46 -8.76 11.58
N PRO A 80 -8.67 -9.68 11.01
CA PRO A 80 -9.12 -10.59 9.95
C PRO A 80 -10.38 -11.39 10.29
N GLN A 81 -10.56 -11.76 11.56
CA GLN A 81 -11.73 -12.50 12.06
C GLN A 81 -12.98 -11.64 12.34
N ASN A 82 -13.00 -10.36 11.96
CA ASN A 82 -14.15 -9.49 12.20
C ASN A 82 -15.38 -9.94 11.38
N ARG A 83 -16.43 -10.41 12.07
CA ARG A 83 -17.63 -10.97 11.43
C ARG A 83 -18.38 -9.98 10.53
N SER A 84 -18.39 -8.69 10.87
CA SER A 84 -19.04 -7.67 10.03
C SER A 84 -18.30 -7.50 8.70
N LEU A 85 -16.96 -7.54 8.73
CA LEU A 85 -16.13 -7.42 7.53
C LEU A 85 -16.28 -8.64 6.62
N ILE A 86 -16.21 -9.84 7.19
CA ILE A 86 -16.42 -11.11 6.47
C ILE A 86 -17.76 -11.10 5.72
N ARG A 87 -18.86 -10.81 6.44
CA ARG A 87 -20.20 -10.76 5.84
C ARG A 87 -20.31 -9.65 4.79
N TRP A 88 -19.57 -8.57 4.93
CA TRP A 88 -19.53 -7.51 3.93
C TRP A 88 -18.82 -7.97 2.65
N PHE A 89 -17.68 -8.66 2.75
CA PHE A 89 -17.00 -9.25 1.60
C PHE A 89 -17.87 -10.28 0.87
N GLU A 90 -18.56 -11.16 1.59
CA GLU A 90 -19.50 -12.12 0.98
C GLU A 90 -20.57 -11.41 0.13
N ARG A 91 -21.11 -10.29 0.63
CA ARG A 91 -22.09 -9.49 -0.12
C ARG A 91 -21.46 -8.79 -1.33
N GLN A 92 -20.23 -8.28 -1.22
CA GLN A 92 -19.52 -7.69 -2.36
C GLN A 92 -19.21 -8.75 -3.42
N GLY A 93 -18.75 -9.94 -3.03
CA GLY A 93 -18.51 -11.05 -3.94
C GLY A 93 -19.76 -11.46 -4.71
N LYS A 94 -20.91 -11.54 -4.05
CA LYS A 94 -22.22 -11.77 -4.72
C LYS A 94 -22.59 -10.65 -5.70
N ARG A 95 -22.23 -9.40 -5.40
CA ARG A 95 -22.47 -8.25 -6.30
C ARG A 95 -21.53 -8.25 -7.50
N LEU A 96 -20.26 -8.64 -7.31
CA LEU A 96 -19.24 -8.72 -8.35
C LEU A 96 -19.40 -9.93 -9.27
N GLN A 97 -20.02 -11.02 -8.82
CA GLN A 97 -20.42 -12.11 -9.71
C GLN A 97 -21.45 -11.65 -10.77
N GLY A 98 -22.13 -10.53 -10.56
CA GLY A 98 -22.97 -9.86 -11.57
C GLY A 98 -22.28 -8.74 -12.36
N THR A 99 -21.03 -8.36 -12.05
CA THR A 99 -20.26 -7.30 -12.72
C THR A 99 -18.76 -7.53 -12.50
N GLN A 100 -18.05 -7.92 -13.56
CA GLN A 100 -16.66 -8.41 -13.64
C GLN A 100 -15.68 -7.80 -12.60
N PRO A 101 -14.89 -8.61 -11.84
CA PRO A 101 -14.09 -8.11 -10.74
C PRO A 101 -12.64 -7.81 -11.16
N ASN A 102 -12.11 -6.69 -10.69
CA ASN A 102 -10.66 -6.50 -10.60
C ASN A 102 -10.31 -6.15 -9.15
N GLN A 103 -9.32 -6.86 -8.59
CA GLN A 103 -8.69 -6.66 -7.27
C GLN A 103 -9.45 -7.12 -6.00
N SER A 104 -10.77 -6.90 -5.88
CA SER A 104 -11.47 -7.28 -4.63
C SER A 104 -11.65 -8.79 -4.44
N LEU A 105 -11.53 -9.58 -5.52
CA LEU A 105 -11.66 -11.04 -5.47
C LEU A 105 -10.35 -11.74 -5.06
N GLU A 106 -9.18 -11.17 -5.39
CA GLU A 106 -7.89 -11.73 -4.98
C GLU A 106 -7.73 -11.72 -3.45
N LEU A 107 -8.23 -10.69 -2.78
CA LEU A 107 -8.23 -10.59 -1.32
C LEU A 107 -9.17 -11.61 -0.66
N ILE A 108 -10.27 -11.99 -1.32
CA ILE A 108 -11.20 -13.01 -0.84
C ILE A 108 -10.62 -14.41 -1.10
N GLY A 109 -10.01 -14.62 -2.27
CA GLY A 109 -9.41 -15.90 -2.67
C GLY A 109 -8.16 -16.29 -1.89
N LYS A 110 -7.39 -15.30 -1.38
CA LYS A 110 -6.29 -15.56 -0.44
C LYS A 110 -6.75 -15.95 0.96
N MET A 111 -8.03 -15.78 1.28
CA MET A 111 -8.60 -16.31 2.51
C MET A 111 -8.90 -17.79 2.30
N GLY A 112 -7.86 -18.63 2.42
CA GLY A 112 -8.04 -20.04 2.71
C GLY A 112 -8.77 -20.15 4.05
N TRP A 113 -10.08 -20.37 4.01
CA TRP A 113 -10.85 -20.73 5.18
C TRP A 113 -10.56 -22.20 5.46
N ASP A 114 -9.57 -22.48 6.30
CA ASP A 114 -9.50 -23.76 7.00
C ASP A 114 -10.33 -23.63 8.29
N PRO A 115 -11.52 -24.24 8.37
CA PRO A 115 -12.23 -24.38 9.63
C PRO A 115 -11.50 -25.43 10.47
N GLN A 116 -10.97 -25.02 11.62
CA GLN A 116 -10.64 -25.94 12.72
C GLN A 116 -11.64 -25.75 13.86
#